data_AF-A0A6L3EI97-F1
#
_entry.id   AF-A0A6L3EI97-F1
#
_cell.length_a   1.000
_cell.length_b   1.000
_cell.length_c   1.000
_cell.angle_alpha   90.00
_cell.angle_beta   90.00
_cell.angle_gamma   90.00
#
_symmetry.space_group_name_H-M   'P 1'
#
loop_
_entity.id
_entity.type
_entity.pdbx_description
1 polymer ?
#
loop_
_entity_poly.entity_id
_entity_poly.type
_entity_poly.pdbx_seq_one_letter_code
_entity_poly.pdbx_strand_id
1 'polypeptide(L)'
;HVDAGPRRTEIMSRETADRILEWIRDNRVRDVDITGGAPEMNPGFREFVDACLALGARVGVRCNLTILLEPGYEDLADWYAARGIALTCSMPCYSQKNVDNQRGKGVFDRSIEALKRLNGVGYGHEPGLPLDLVYNPAGAFLPPPQESLEADYKREFAERFGIVFNRLLALANLPINRFERYLRNNGQLESYRRTLNEAFNPGTVEGLMCRHLVSVDWQGYVFDCDFNQMLDMPLIHDHRRPRLWDVKAADLETRPIAVGSHCYGCTAGAGSSCGGSLL
;
A
#
# COMPACT_ATOMS: atom_id res chain seq x y z
N HIS A 1 2.45 -5.81 0.16
CA HIS A 1 3.49 -4.98 0.80
C HIS A 1 3.97 -5.55 2.15
N VAL A 2 3.09 -5.90 3.11
CA VAL A 2 3.51 -6.62 4.34
C VAL A 2 4.22 -7.93 3.98
N ASP A 3 5.34 -8.25 4.65
CA ASP A 3 6.18 -9.45 4.49
C ASP A 3 6.58 -9.86 3.05
N ALA A 4 6.44 -8.94 2.08
CA ALA A 4 6.94 -9.09 0.72
C ALA A 4 8.44 -8.72 0.61
N GLY A 5 9.17 -9.34 -0.31
CA GLY A 5 10.59 -9.05 -0.52
C GLY A 5 11.27 -10.04 -1.48
N PRO A 6 12.54 -9.81 -1.86
CA PRO A 6 13.22 -10.45 -3.00
C PRO A 6 13.56 -11.95 -2.81
N ARG A 7 13.13 -12.57 -1.71
CA ARG A 7 13.26 -14.02 -1.45
C ARG A 7 11.93 -14.76 -1.53
N ARG A 8 10.84 -14.06 -1.84
CA ARG A 8 9.52 -14.64 -2.14
C ARG A 8 9.49 -15.15 -3.57
N THR A 9 8.81 -16.27 -3.80
CA THR A 9 8.69 -16.94 -5.11
C THR A 9 7.28 -16.85 -5.67
N GLU A 10 6.37 -16.25 -4.92
CA GLU A 10 4.99 -15.98 -5.31
C GLU A 10 4.94 -14.95 -6.45
N ILE A 11 4.59 -15.42 -7.65
CA ILE A 11 4.51 -14.62 -8.87
C ILE A 11 3.15 -14.87 -9.51
N MET A 12 2.38 -13.80 -9.74
CA MET A 12 1.11 -13.89 -10.46
C MET A 12 1.36 -14.39 -11.88
N SER A 13 0.72 -15.50 -12.26
CA SER A 13 0.85 -16.10 -13.58
C SER A 13 0.13 -15.27 -14.65
N ARG A 14 0.54 -15.44 -15.91
CA ARG A 14 -0.14 -14.81 -17.06
C ARG A 14 -1.62 -15.21 -17.12
N GLU A 15 -1.94 -16.48 -16.91
CA GLU A 15 -3.31 -16.99 -16.82
C GLU A 15 -4.15 -16.26 -15.74
N THR A 16 -3.58 -16.09 -14.55
CA THR A 16 -4.27 -15.36 -13.46
C THR A 16 -4.48 -13.89 -13.82
N ALA A 17 -3.46 -13.26 -14.41
CA ALA A 17 -3.52 -11.87 -14.87
C ALA A 17 -4.60 -11.67 -15.94
N ASP A 18 -4.66 -12.54 -16.95
CA ASP A 18 -5.67 -12.48 -18.02
C ASP A 18 -7.09 -12.66 -17.45
N ARG A 19 -7.31 -13.58 -16.51
CA ARG A 19 -8.60 -13.78 -15.83
C ARG A 19 -9.01 -12.59 -14.95
N ILE A 20 -8.06 -11.89 -14.32
CA ILE A 20 -8.30 -10.65 -13.59
C ILE A 20 -8.68 -9.52 -14.58
N LEU A 21 -8.00 -9.41 -15.72
CA LEU A 21 -8.31 -8.42 -16.76
C LEU A 21 -9.70 -8.64 -17.38
N GLU A 22 -10.11 -9.88 -17.61
CA GLU A 22 -11.48 -10.21 -18.01
C GLU A 22 -12.51 -9.69 -16.98
N TRP A 23 -12.27 -9.94 -15.69
CA TRP A 23 -13.17 -9.48 -14.63
C TRP A 23 -13.20 -7.94 -14.50
N ILE A 24 -12.05 -7.27 -14.63
CA ILE A 24 -11.93 -5.81 -14.65
C ILE A 24 -12.76 -5.21 -15.79
N ARG A 25 -12.65 -5.78 -17.00
CA ARG A 25 -13.42 -5.37 -18.19
C ARG A 25 -14.92 -5.55 -17.96
N ASP A 26 -15.33 -6.75 -17.54
CA ASP A 26 -16.74 -7.13 -17.47
C ASP A 26 -17.50 -6.38 -16.36
N ASN A 27 -16.81 -6.01 -15.28
CA ASN A 27 -17.37 -5.24 -14.15
C ASN A 27 -17.04 -3.72 -14.23
N ARG A 28 -16.32 -3.27 -15.27
CA ARG A 28 -15.92 -1.86 -15.49
C ARG A 28 -15.20 -1.23 -14.28
N VAL A 29 -14.23 -1.96 -13.71
CA VAL A 29 -13.44 -1.50 -12.57
C VAL A 29 -12.68 -0.22 -12.95
N ARG A 30 -12.86 0.83 -12.16
CA ARG A 30 -12.29 2.17 -12.44
C ARG A 30 -10.90 2.40 -11.83
N ASP A 31 -10.53 1.61 -10.83
CA ASP A 31 -9.34 1.84 -10.00
C ASP A 31 -8.68 0.50 -9.67
N VAL A 32 -7.38 0.39 -9.98
CA VAL A 32 -6.56 -0.81 -9.73
C VAL A 32 -5.30 -0.37 -8.99
N ASP A 33 -5.16 -0.75 -7.72
CA ASP A 33 -3.99 -0.44 -6.89
C ASP A 33 -3.07 -1.66 -6.77
N ILE A 34 -1.90 -1.60 -7.38
CA ILE A 34 -0.97 -2.71 -7.48
C ILE A 34 0.04 -2.65 -6.33
N THR A 35 0.06 -3.68 -5.49
CA THR A 35 0.96 -3.81 -4.34
C THR A 35 1.81 -5.08 -4.43
N GLY A 36 2.98 -5.07 -3.78
CA GLY A 36 3.91 -6.20 -3.82
C GLY A 36 5.15 -5.94 -2.97
N GLY A 37 6.30 -6.46 -3.41
CA GLY A 37 7.61 -6.22 -2.80
C GLY A 37 8.74 -6.79 -3.65
N ALA A 38 9.04 -6.26 -4.84
CA ALA A 38 8.38 -5.12 -5.50
C ALA A 38 7.47 -5.61 -6.64
N PRO A 39 6.27 -5.04 -6.89
CA PRO A 39 5.38 -5.51 -7.95
C PRO A 39 6.02 -5.45 -9.35
N GLU A 40 6.95 -4.51 -9.57
CA GLU A 40 7.72 -4.33 -10.79
C GLU A 40 8.64 -5.51 -11.13
N MET A 41 8.88 -6.41 -10.17
CA MET A 41 9.67 -7.64 -10.36
C MET A 41 8.85 -8.79 -10.95
N ASN A 42 7.53 -8.65 -11.13
CA ASN A 42 6.75 -9.61 -11.90
C ASN A 42 7.03 -9.39 -13.42
N PRO A 43 7.43 -10.42 -14.18
CA PRO A 43 7.67 -10.28 -15.63
C PRO A 43 6.49 -9.72 -16.42
N GLY A 44 5.25 -10.02 -15.99
CA GLY A 44 4.02 -9.51 -16.61
C GLY A 44 3.54 -8.15 -16.08
N PHE A 45 4.29 -7.48 -15.18
CA PHE A 45 3.87 -6.23 -14.54
C PHE A 45 3.49 -5.14 -15.56
N ARG A 46 4.39 -4.87 -16.51
CA ARG A 46 4.20 -3.80 -17.50
C ARG A 46 3.03 -4.10 -18.43
N GLU A 47 2.90 -5.35 -18.88
CA GLU A 47 1.78 -5.82 -19.72
C GLU A 47 0.43 -5.72 -19.00
N PHE A 48 0.38 -6.09 -17.72
CA PHE A 48 -0.84 -6.03 -16.90
C PHE A 48 -1.28 -4.58 -16.63
N VAL A 49 -0.34 -3.68 -16.36
CA VAL A 49 -0.62 -2.24 -16.22
C VAL A 49 -1.16 -1.67 -17.52
N ASP A 50 -0.49 -1.95 -18.66
CA ASP A 50 -0.93 -1.46 -19.97
C ASP A 50 -2.32 -1.98 -20.35
N ALA A 51 -2.62 -3.24 -20.02
CA ALA A 51 -3.96 -3.80 -20.22
C ALA A 51 -5.02 -3.15 -19.32
N CYS A 52 -4.73 -2.89 -18.04
CA CYS A 52 -5.63 -2.15 -17.14
C CYS A 52 -5.94 -0.73 -17.67
N LEU A 53 -4.90 0.00 -18.14
CA LEU A 53 -5.06 1.33 -18.73
C LEU A 53 -5.89 1.28 -20.03
N ALA A 54 -5.66 0.28 -20.88
CA ALA A 54 -6.42 0.08 -22.12
C ALA A 54 -7.91 -0.24 -21.87
N LEU A 55 -8.24 -0.81 -20.71
CA LEU A 55 -9.62 -1.01 -20.24
C LEU A 55 -10.25 0.26 -19.63
N GLY A 56 -9.50 1.36 -19.53
CA GLY A 56 -9.95 2.64 -18.97
C GLY A 56 -9.87 2.74 -17.44
N ALA A 57 -9.19 1.79 -16.78
CA ALA A 57 -8.95 1.86 -15.35
C ALA A 57 -7.80 2.83 -15.02
N ARG A 58 -7.90 3.54 -13.90
CA ARG A 58 -6.78 4.26 -13.28
C ARG A 58 -5.91 3.26 -12.53
N VAL A 59 -4.60 3.34 -12.70
CA VAL A 59 -3.65 2.43 -12.06
C VAL A 59 -2.81 3.17 -11.04
N GLY A 60 -2.85 2.67 -9.80
CA GLY A 60 -1.94 3.05 -8.72
C GLY A 60 -0.88 1.97 -8.49
N VAL A 61 0.32 2.36 -8.05
CA VAL A 61 1.39 1.41 -7.67
C VAL A 61 2.01 1.78 -6.34
N ARG A 62 2.08 0.79 -5.44
CA ARG A 62 2.76 0.88 -4.14
C ARG A 62 4.25 0.60 -4.31
N CYS A 63 5.02 1.65 -4.57
CA CYS A 63 6.45 1.56 -4.87
C CYS A 63 7.33 1.63 -3.61
N ASN A 64 8.46 0.92 -3.63
CA ASN A 64 9.43 0.89 -2.53
C ASN A 64 10.55 1.95 -2.66
N LEU A 65 10.52 2.78 -3.71
CA LEU A 65 11.54 3.72 -4.19
C LEU A 65 12.86 3.10 -4.66
N THR A 66 13.45 2.18 -3.89
CA THR A 66 14.77 1.63 -4.21
C THR A 66 14.82 0.87 -5.54
N ILE A 67 13.69 0.29 -5.97
CA ILE A 67 13.56 -0.42 -7.25
C ILE A 67 13.90 0.45 -8.47
N LEU A 68 13.64 1.77 -8.44
CA LEU A 68 13.96 2.69 -9.54
C LEU A 68 15.48 2.89 -9.78
N LEU A 69 16.32 2.26 -8.97
CA LEU A 69 17.78 2.31 -9.02
C LEU A 69 18.41 0.90 -9.07
N GLU A 70 17.61 -0.16 -9.22
CA GLU A 70 18.12 -1.51 -9.47
C GLU A 70 18.38 -1.73 -10.97
N PRO A 71 19.37 -2.56 -11.37
CA PRO A 71 19.63 -2.85 -12.78
C PRO A 71 18.42 -3.46 -13.49
N GLY A 72 18.10 -2.94 -14.68
CA GLY A 72 16.87 -3.26 -15.42
C GLY A 72 15.67 -2.38 -15.08
N TYR A 73 15.82 -1.43 -14.14
CA TYR A 73 14.81 -0.47 -13.70
C TYR A 73 15.30 0.99 -13.77
N GLU A 74 16.36 1.22 -14.56
CA GLU A 74 16.40 2.31 -15.53
C GLU A 74 15.10 2.34 -16.37
N ASP A 75 14.79 3.46 -17.04
CA ASP A 75 13.47 3.76 -17.65
C ASP A 75 12.25 3.83 -16.71
N LEU A 76 12.21 3.14 -15.56
CA LEU A 76 10.95 2.92 -14.83
C LEU A 76 10.22 4.20 -14.40
N ALA A 77 10.94 5.25 -13.98
CA ALA A 77 10.35 6.56 -13.68
C ALA A 77 9.65 7.18 -14.90
N ASP A 78 10.35 7.15 -16.03
CA ASP A 78 9.92 7.69 -17.32
C ASP A 78 8.74 6.86 -17.89
N TRP A 79 8.78 5.54 -17.72
CA TRP A 79 7.73 4.59 -18.10
C TRP A 79 6.45 4.80 -17.29
N TYR A 80 6.57 5.04 -15.98
CA TYR A 80 5.46 5.41 -15.10
C TYR A 80 4.86 6.76 -15.51
N ALA A 81 5.70 7.78 -15.74
CA ALA A 81 5.27 9.12 -16.13
C ALA A 81 4.52 9.12 -17.47
N ALA A 82 5.03 8.39 -18.47
CA ALA A 82 4.39 8.24 -19.78
C ALA A 82 2.99 7.58 -19.74
N ARG A 83 2.60 7.03 -18.59
CA ARG A 83 1.33 6.31 -18.35
C ARG A 83 0.41 6.99 -17.33
N GLY A 84 0.86 8.07 -16.67
CA GLY A 84 0.07 8.70 -15.61
C GLY A 84 -0.16 7.81 -14.39
N ILE A 85 0.76 6.88 -14.09
CA ILE A 85 0.61 5.94 -12.97
C ILE A 85 0.64 6.71 -11.66
N ALA A 86 -0.36 6.50 -10.79
CA ALA A 86 -0.36 7.11 -9.47
C ALA A 86 0.64 6.37 -8.55
N LEU A 87 1.61 7.08 -7.99
CA LEU A 87 2.65 6.47 -7.16
C LEU A 87 2.38 6.73 -5.68
N THR A 88 2.40 5.66 -4.88
CA THR A 88 2.43 5.79 -3.42
C THR A 88 3.66 5.10 -2.86
N CYS A 89 4.59 5.89 -2.32
CA CYS A 89 5.96 5.50 -2.05
C CYS A 89 6.23 5.34 -0.54
N SER A 90 6.79 4.20 -0.12
CA SER A 90 7.11 3.95 1.30
C SER A 90 8.29 4.80 1.78
N MET A 91 8.04 5.86 2.55
CA MET A 91 9.08 6.77 3.06
C MET A 91 8.83 7.14 4.54
N PRO A 92 9.21 6.28 5.50
CA PRO A 92 8.76 6.37 6.88
C PRO A 92 9.42 7.48 7.72
N CYS A 93 10.37 8.25 7.16
CA CYS A 93 10.92 9.45 7.77
C CYS A 93 11.68 10.33 6.77
N TYR A 94 11.74 11.64 7.01
CA TYR A 94 12.70 12.57 6.38
C TYR A 94 14.11 12.53 7.02
N SER A 95 14.35 11.61 7.97
CA SER A 95 15.64 11.43 8.66
C SER A 95 16.30 10.11 8.28
N GLN A 96 17.55 10.19 7.80
CA GLN A 96 18.38 9.04 7.44
C GLN A 96 18.46 7.99 8.53
N LYS A 97 18.75 8.40 9.77
CA LYS A 97 18.83 7.50 10.92
C LYS A 97 17.56 6.66 11.08
N ASN A 98 16.38 7.26 10.90
CA ASN A 98 15.11 6.58 11.09
C ASN A 98 14.78 5.65 9.91
N VAL A 99 15.02 6.08 8.67
CA VAL A 99 14.79 5.23 7.48
C VAL A 99 15.77 4.06 7.45
N ASP A 100 17.06 4.29 7.70
CA ASP A 100 18.07 3.23 7.67
C ASP A 100 17.88 2.20 8.80
N ASN A 101 17.41 2.63 9.99
CA ASN A 101 17.05 1.72 11.08
C ASN A 101 15.83 0.83 10.73
N GLN A 102 14.85 1.35 9.98
CA GLN A 102 13.65 0.59 9.61
C GLN A 102 13.82 -0.27 8.35
N ARG A 103 14.45 0.29 7.31
CA ARG A 103 14.50 -0.27 5.96
C ARG A 103 15.88 -0.86 5.58
N GLY A 104 16.94 -0.51 6.29
CA GLY A 104 18.32 -0.97 6.05
C GLY A 104 19.27 0.17 5.70
N LYS A 105 20.56 -0.01 6.02
CA LYS A 105 21.62 1.00 5.81
C LYS A 105 21.70 1.45 4.34
N GLY A 106 21.72 2.76 4.10
CA GLY A 106 21.81 3.36 2.77
C GLY A 106 20.49 3.39 1.99
N VAL A 107 19.38 2.92 2.57
CA VAL A 107 18.06 3.01 1.91
C VAL A 107 17.57 4.45 1.87
N PHE A 108 17.92 5.30 2.84
CA PHE A 108 17.56 6.71 2.80
C PHE A 108 18.10 7.41 1.55
N ASP A 109 19.41 7.36 1.32
CA ASP A 109 20.06 8.08 0.22
C ASP A 109 19.53 7.61 -1.14
N ARG A 110 19.34 6.29 -1.30
CA ARG A 110 18.67 5.69 -2.47
C ARG A 110 17.21 6.13 -2.63
N SER A 111 16.49 6.34 -1.53
CA SER A 111 15.10 6.82 -1.59
C SER A 111 15.03 8.29 -1.99
N ILE A 112 15.96 9.13 -1.50
CA ILE A 112 16.09 10.54 -1.92
C ILE A 112 16.42 10.64 -3.42
N GLU A 113 17.36 9.82 -3.91
CA GLU A 113 17.72 9.82 -5.33
C GLU A 113 16.57 9.36 -6.23
N ALA A 114 15.85 8.30 -5.84
CA ALA A 114 14.66 7.85 -6.56
C ALA A 114 13.55 8.92 -6.59
N LEU A 115 13.32 9.63 -5.48
CA LEU A 115 12.34 10.73 -5.42
C LEU A 115 12.75 11.92 -6.31
N LYS A 116 14.04 12.29 -6.35
CA LYS A 116 14.54 13.31 -7.29
C LYS A 116 14.33 12.90 -8.75
N ARG A 117 14.58 11.64 -9.09
CA ARG A 117 14.30 11.11 -10.44
C ARG A 117 12.81 11.21 -10.79
N LEU A 118 11.92 10.89 -9.84
CA LEU A 118 10.48 11.04 -10.02
C LEU A 118 10.07 12.51 -10.21
N ASN A 119 10.52 13.44 -9.36
CA ASN A 119 10.23 14.87 -9.56
C ASN A 119 10.79 15.38 -10.90
N GLY A 120 11.96 14.91 -11.33
CA GLY A 120 12.58 15.25 -12.61
C GLY A 120 11.76 14.84 -13.85
N VAL A 121 10.88 13.84 -13.74
CA VAL A 121 9.92 13.46 -14.79
C VAL A 121 8.50 13.99 -14.53
N GLY A 122 8.33 14.91 -13.58
CA GLY A 122 7.09 15.65 -13.32
C GLY A 122 6.24 15.16 -12.14
N TYR A 123 6.59 14.06 -11.47
CA TYR A 123 5.84 13.59 -10.30
C TYR A 123 5.81 14.61 -9.17
N GLY A 124 4.66 14.77 -8.52
CA GLY A 124 4.47 15.78 -7.46
C GLY A 124 4.27 17.21 -7.97
N HIS A 125 4.61 17.50 -9.22
CA HIS A 125 4.40 18.79 -9.88
C HIS A 125 3.18 18.77 -10.80
N GLU A 126 3.10 17.78 -11.69
CA GLU A 126 2.05 17.69 -12.70
C GLU A 126 0.76 17.08 -12.14
N PRO A 127 -0.43 17.65 -12.41
CA PRO A 127 -1.70 17.10 -11.92
C PRO A 127 -1.99 15.66 -12.36
N GLY A 128 -1.40 15.20 -13.47
CA GLY A 128 -1.50 13.83 -13.97
C GLY A 128 -0.47 12.85 -13.38
N LEU A 129 0.46 13.31 -12.55
CA LEU A 129 1.55 12.52 -11.97
C LEU A 129 1.55 12.60 -10.44
N PRO A 130 0.52 12.05 -9.76
CA PRO A 130 0.44 12.10 -8.31
C PRO A 130 1.50 11.20 -7.67
N LEU A 131 2.23 11.78 -6.72
CA LEU A 131 3.23 11.13 -5.88
C LEU A 131 2.86 11.35 -4.42
N ASP A 132 2.40 10.31 -3.76
CA ASP A 132 2.11 10.31 -2.32
C ASP A 132 3.21 9.55 -1.56
N LEU A 133 3.53 10.02 -0.35
CA LEU A 133 4.48 9.35 0.54
C LEU A 133 3.75 8.63 1.67
N VAL A 134 4.27 7.51 2.16
CA VAL A 134 3.69 6.75 3.29
C VAL A 134 4.58 6.85 4.52
N TYR A 135 4.01 7.36 5.61
CA TYR A 135 4.60 7.32 6.95
C TYR A 135 4.06 6.14 7.76
N ASN A 136 4.98 5.36 8.33
CA ASN A 136 4.68 4.34 9.34
C ASN A 136 5.51 4.63 10.61
N PRO A 137 4.89 4.59 11.83
CA PRO A 137 5.59 4.75 13.10
C PRO A 137 6.78 3.81 13.29
N ALA A 138 7.82 4.30 13.96
CA ALA A 138 8.99 3.51 14.34
C ALA A 138 8.74 2.65 15.60
N GLY A 139 7.57 2.02 15.73
CA GLY A 139 7.24 1.19 16.89
C GLY A 139 5.75 1.08 17.22
N ALA A 140 5.50 0.80 18.50
CA ALA A 140 4.21 0.44 19.09
C ALA A 140 3.39 1.67 19.53
N PHE A 141 3.12 2.60 18.62
CA PHE A 141 2.32 3.80 18.89
C PHE A 141 1.51 4.20 17.66
N LEU A 142 0.44 4.99 17.87
CA LEU A 142 -0.37 5.55 16.80
C LEU A 142 0.41 6.65 16.05
N PRO A 143 0.16 6.87 14.75
CA PRO A 143 0.73 8.01 14.05
C PRO A 143 0.25 9.34 14.66
N PRO A 144 1.06 10.42 14.57
CA PRO A 144 0.60 11.77 14.88
C PRO A 144 -0.41 12.25 13.82
N PRO A 145 -1.12 13.36 14.04
CA PRO A 145 -2.07 13.92 13.08
C PRO A 145 -1.45 14.10 11.68
N GLN A 146 -2.14 13.57 10.66
CA GLN A 146 -1.60 13.48 9.30
C GLN A 146 -1.29 14.87 8.72
N GLU A 147 -2.14 15.87 8.93
CA GLU A 147 -1.94 17.23 8.39
C GLU A 147 -0.65 17.89 8.91
N SER A 148 -0.42 17.83 10.22
CA SER A 148 0.79 18.38 10.84
C SER A 148 2.04 17.65 10.36
N LEU A 149 1.97 16.32 10.26
CA LEU A 149 3.08 15.51 9.77
C LEU A 149 3.35 15.74 8.28
N GLU A 150 2.31 15.94 7.46
CA GLU A 150 2.43 16.27 6.05
C GLU A 150 3.13 17.62 5.86
N ALA A 151 2.76 18.64 6.65
CA ALA A 151 3.41 19.94 6.63
C ALA A 151 4.90 19.86 7.01
N ASP A 152 5.24 19.07 8.04
CA ASP A 152 6.64 18.82 8.42
C ASP A 152 7.42 18.10 7.32
N TYR A 153 6.84 17.06 6.69
CA TYR A 153 7.48 16.38 5.57
C TYR A 153 7.67 17.30 4.37
N LYS A 154 6.64 18.06 3.96
CA LYS A 154 6.73 18.97 2.81
C LYS A 154 7.84 20.01 3.03
N ARG A 155 7.96 20.58 4.23
CA ARG A 155 9.05 21.49 4.60
C ARG A 155 10.42 20.80 4.52
N GLU A 156 10.60 19.68 5.22
CA GLU A 156 11.88 18.97 5.31
C GLU A 156 12.37 18.46 3.94
N PHE A 157 11.48 17.93 3.10
CA PHE A 157 11.82 17.44 1.77
C PHE A 157 12.14 18.57 0.79
N ALA A 158 11.42 19.69 0.84
CA ALA A 158 11.71 20.85 0.01
C ALA A 158 13.04 21.52 0.42
N GLU A 159 13.20 21.87 1.70
CA GLU A 159 14.36 22.63 2.19
C GLU A 159 15.69 21.86 2.08
N ARG A 160 15.68 20.55 2.37
CA ARG A 160 16.91 19.76 2.47
C ARG A 160 17.26 18.99 1.20
N PHE A 161 16.28 18.69 0.35
CA PHE A 161 16.46 17.81 -0.81
C PHE A 161 15.91 18.37 -2.13
N GLY A 162 15.13 19.46 -2.10
CA GLY A 162 14.46 20.00 -3.28
C GLY A 162 13.34 19.10 -3.81
N ILE A 163 12.76 18.25 -2.95
CA ILE A 163 11.74 17.26 -3.32
C ILE A 163 10.35 17.78 -2.99
N VAL A 164 9.38 17.52 -3.88
CA VAL A 164 7.95 17.76 -3.64
C VAL A 164 7.14 16.47 -3.80
N PHE A 165 5.97 16.44 -3.17
CA PHE A 165 5.01 15.34 -3.24
C PHE A 165 3.60 15.87 -2.93
N ASN A 166 2.55 15.15 -3.34
CA ASN A 166 1.17 15.61 -3.23
C ASN A 166 0.60 15.43 -1.83
N ARG A 167 0.61 14.22 -1.27
CA ARG A 167 0.10 13.92 0.09
C ARG A 167 1.03 13.02 0.90
N LEU A 168 0.93 13.12 2.23
CA LEU A 168 1.51 12.16 3.17
C LEU A 168 0.38 11.30 3.75
N LEU A 169 0.51 9.98 3.60
CA LEU A 169 -0.41 9.00 4.15
C LEU A 169 0.17 8.45 5.45
N ALA A 170 -0.41 8.81 6.59
CA ALA A 170 0.05 8.37 7.91
C ALA A 170 -0.72 7.12 8.34
N LEU A 171 -0.01 6.00 8.49
CA LEU A 171 -0.62 4.70 8.81
C LEU A 171 -0.27 4.22 10.22
N ALA A 172 -1.17 3.46 10.83
CA ALA A 172 -0.87 2.70 12.03
C ALA A 172 -0.25 1.34 11.68
N ASN A 173 0.76 0.89 12.44
CA ASN A 173 1.34 -0.44 12.25
C ASN A 173 0.38 -1.52 12.76
N LEU A 174 -0.21 -2.35 11.88
CA LEU A 174 -1.05 -3.44 12.36
C LEU A 174 -0.22 -4.53 13.08
N PRO A 175 -0.66 -5.04 14.25
CA PRO A 175 0.05 -6.06 15.02
C PRO A 175 -0.15 -7.46 14.42
N ILE A 176 0.36 -7.65 13.20
CA ILE A 176 0.31 -8.88 12.41
C ILE A 176 1.72 -9.31 11.96
N ASN A 177 1.89 -10.59 11.61
CA ASN A 177 3.09 -11.15 10.97
C ASN A 177 4.43 -10.69 11.59
N ARG A 178 5.32 -10.05 10.81
CA ARG A 178 6.63 -9.59 11.31
C ARG A 178 6.52 -8.57 12.44
N PHE A 179 5.53 -7.68 12.41
CA PHE A 179 5.37 -6.69 13.48
C PHE A 179 4.82 -7.34 14.76
N GLU A 180 3.89 -8.29 14.66
CA GLU A 180 3.46 -9.07 15.83
C GLU A 180 4.64 -9.83 16.47
N ARG A 181 5.46 -10.52 15.66
CA ARG A 181 6.67 -11.20 16.16
C ARG A 181 7.63 -10.24 16.86
N TYR A 182 7.86 -9.05 16.28
CA TYR A 182 8.67 -8.00 16.90
C TYR A 182 8.09 -7.56 18.25
N LEU A 183 6.81 -7.21 18.30
CA LEU A 183 6.14 -6.79 19.53
C LEU A 183 6.19 -7.87 20.61
N ARG A 184 5.97 -9.13 20.23
CA ARG A 184 6.01 -10.29 21.13
C ARG A 184 7.40 -10.49 21.73
N ASN A 185 8.45 -10.43 20.90
CA ASN A 185 9.84 -10.59 21.35
C ASN A 185 10.32 -9.45 22.27
N ASN A 186 9.71 -8.27 22.17
CA ASN A 186 10.02 -7.11 23.02
C ASN A 186 9.04 -6.93 24.21
N GLY A 187 8.08 -7.85 24.41
CA GLY A 187 7.07 -7.74 25.48
C GLY A 187 6.03 -6.63 25.29
N GLN A 188 5.89 -6.09 24.08
CA GLN A 188 5.06 -4.93 23.73
C GLN A 188 3.70 -5.29 23.11
N LEU A 189 3.42 -6.57 22.83
CA LEU A 189 2.25 -6.96 22.04
C LEU A 189 0.92 -6.65 22.73
N GLU A 190 0.76 -7.06 23.98
CA GLU A 190 -0.51 -6.91 24.70
C GLU A 190 -0.75 -5.47 25.17
N SER A 191 0.31 -4.69 25.43
CA SER A 191 0.18 -3.24 25.66
C SER A 191 -0.23 -2.51 24.38
N TYR A 192 0.37 -2.84 23.24
CA TYR A 192 0.01 -2.20 21.97
C TYR A 192 -1.41 -2.56 21.51
N ARG A 193 -1.81 -3.84 21.62
CA ARG A 193 -3.20 -4.27 21.38
C ARG A 193 -4.18 -3.49 22.25
N ARG A 194 -3.85 -3.27 23.53
CA ARG A 194 -4.66 -2.42 24.42
C ARG A 194 -4.75 -0.98 23.92
N THR A 195 -3.64 -0.36 23.52
CA THR A 195 -3.64 1.00 22.94
C THR A 195 -4.55 1.10 21.72
N LEU A 196 -4.54 0.12 20.81
CA LEU A 196 -5.42 0.10 19.65
C LEU A 196 -6.91 -0.06 20.04
N ASN A 197 -7.21 -0.95 21.00
CA ASN A 197 -8.57 -1.17 21.48
C ASN A 197 -9.13 0.06 22.22
N GLU A 198 -8.35 0.67 23.12
CA GLU A 198 -8.74 1.86 23.90
C GLU A 198 -8.89 3.11 23.01
N ALA A 199 -8.16 3.18 21.91
CA ALA A 199 -8.27 4.26 20.93
C ALA A 199 -9.32 4.00 19.84
N PHE A 200 -10.12 2.93 19.91
CA PHE A 200 -11.16 2.63 18.91
C PHE A 200 -12.10 3.82 18.70
N ASN A 201 -12.20 4.29 17.45
CA ASN A 201 -13.02 5.43 17.07
C ASN A 201 -14.10 5.01 16.05
N PRO A 202 -15.38 4.92 16.46
CA PRO A 202 -16.49 4.60 15.57
C PRO A 202 -16.62 5.52 14.34
N GLY A 203 -16.18 6.78 14.45
CA GLY A 203 -16.24 7.74 13.33
C GLY A 203 -15.37 7.34 12.13
N THR A 204 -14.38 6.47 12.33
CA THR A 204 -13.51 5.97 11.25
C THR A 204 -14.16 4.90 10.39
N VAL A 205 -15.24 4.26 10.87
CA VAL A 205 -15.77 3.02 10.30
C VAL A 205 -16.24 3.18 8.86
N GLU A 206 -16.92 4.28 8.52
CA GLU A 206 -17.40 4.52 7.15
C GLU A 206 -16.26 4.76 6.13
N GLY A 207 -15.12 5.26 6.59
CA GLY A 207 -13.93 5.46 5.76
C GLY A 207 -13.08 4.19 5.52
N LEU A 208 -13.36 3.09 6.21
CA LEU A 208 -12.52 1.89 6.15
C LEU A 208 -12.41 1.31 4.74
N MET A 209 -11.18 1.05 4.30
CA MET A 209 -10.88 0.53 2.95
C MET A 209 -11.64 -0.76 2.61
N CYS A 210 -11.87 -1.67 3.56
CA CYS A 210 -12.61 -2.92 3.34
C CYS A 210 -14.10 -2.73 3.01
N ARG A 211 -14.65 -1.50 3.11
CA ARG A 211 -16.00 -1.14 2.65
C ARG A 211 -16.05 -0.71 1.18
N HIS A 212 -14.90 -0.34 0.61
CA HIS A 212 -14.80 0.34 -0.70
C HIS A 212 -13.87 -0.39 -1.68
N LEU A 213 -13.10 -1.37 -1.20
CA LEU A 213 -12.07 -2.10 -1.93
C LEU A 213 -12.13 -3.59 -1.56
N VAL A 214 -11.66 -4.44 -2.46
CA VAL A 214 -11.28 -5.83 -2.16
C VAL A 214 -9.81 -6.03 -2.50
N SER A 215 -9.16 -6.98 -1.83
CA SER A 215 -7.79 -7.37 -2.15
C SER A 215 -7.79 -8.69 -2.90
N VAL A 216 -6.91 -8.81 -3.89
CA VAL A 216 -6.78 -10.00 -4.74
C VAL A 216 -5.33 -10.45 -4.70
N ASP A 217 -5.08 -11.73 -4.44
CA ASP A 217 -3.73 -12.28 -4.39
C ASP A 217 -3.19 -12.71 -5.77
N TRP A 218 -1.94 -13.14 -5.77
CA TRP A 218 -1.23 -13.59 -6.97
C TRP A 218 -1.81 -14.87 -7.61
N GLN A 219 -2.72 -15.57 -6.93
CA GLN A 219 -3.46 -16.73 -7.44
C GLN A 219 -4.90 -16.39 -7.83
N GLY A 220 -5.31 -15.13 -7.64
CA GLY A 220 -6.64 -14.61 -7.91
C GLY A 220 -7.62 -14.74 -6.74
N TYR A 221 -7.21 -15.19 -5.55
CA TYR A 221 -8.10 -15.32 -4.39
C TYR A 221 -8.51 -13.95 -3.82
N VAL A 222 -9.78 -13.81 -3.44
CA VAL A 222 -10.36 -12.54 -2.97
C VAL A 222 -10.43 -12.46 -1.45
N PHE A 223 -10.09 -11.28 -0.92
CA PHE A 223 -10.08 -10.95 0.50
C PHE A 223 -10.73 -9.58 0.74
N ASP A 224 -11.29 -9.38 1.93
CA ASP A 224 -11.89 -8.09 2.35
C ASP A 224 -10.92 -6.91 2.32
N CYS A 225 -9.64 -7.18 2.60
CA CYS A 225 -8.56 -6.21 2.53
C CYS A 225 -7.22 -6.92 2.44
N ASP A 226 -6.19 -6.14 2.16
CA ASP A 226 -4.79 -6.51 2.24
C ASP A 226 -4.42 -7.17 3.57
N PHE A 227 -4.90 -6.66 4.70
CA PHE A 227 -4.58 -7.24 6.00
C PHE A 227 -5.23 -8.61 6.23
N ASN A 228 -6.43 -8.83 5.70
CA ASN A 228 -7.08 -10.14 5.72
C ASN A 228 -6.35 -11.13 4.81
N GLN A 229 -5.90 -10.71 3.63
CA GLN A 229 -5.01 -11.48 2.76
C GLN A 229 -3.72 -11.87 3.49
N MET A 230 -3.08 -10.94 4.20
CA MET A 230 -1.85 -11.19 4.97
C MET A 230 -2.05 -12.12 6.19
N LEU A 231 -3.30 -12.36 6.61
CA LEU A 231 -3.67 -13.26 7.69
C LEU A 231 -4.33 -14.56 7.18
N ASP A 232 -4.35 -14.82 5.87
CA ASP A 232 -5.03 -15.96 5.26
C ASP A 232 -6.55 -16.03 5.60
N MET A 233 -7.15 -14.88 5.92
CA MET A 233 -8.52 -14.72 6.41
C MET A 233 -9.48 -14.48 5.23
N PRO A 234 -10.23 -15.49 4.75
CA PRO A 234 -11.07 -15.37 3.57
C PRO A 234 -12.26 -14.42 3.80
N LEU A 235 -12.99 -14.13 2.70
CA LEU A 235 -14.31 -13.51 2.77
C LEU A 235 -15.22 -14.25 3.77
N ILE A 236 -16.08 -13.49 4.46
CA ILE A 236 -16.73 -13.97 5.69
C ILE A 236 -17.43 -15.33 5.51
N HIS A 237 -17.02 -16.29 6.34
CA HIS A 237 -17.60 -17.63 6.45
C HIS A 237 -17.73 -18.48 5.16
N ASP A 238 -17.10 -18.08 4.04
CA ASP A 238 -16.98 -18.96 2.88
C ASP A 238 -15.67 -19.75 2.91
N HIS A 239 -15.77 -21.02 3.31
CA HIS A 239 -14.64 -21.96 3.28
C HIS A 239 -14.09 -22.22 1.86
N ARG A 240 -14.80 -21.81 0.80
CA ARG A 240 -14.41 -22.07 -0.59
C ARG A 240 -13.18 -21.28 -1.06
N ARG A 241 -12.80 -20.19 -0.36
CA ARG A 241 -11.75 -19.25 -0.80
C ARG A 241 -11.92 -18.91 -2.29
N PRO A 242 -12.97 -18.16 -2.68
CA PRO A 242 -13.28 -17.96 -4.10
C PRO A 242 -12.19 -17.15 -4.80
N ARG A 243 -11.96 -17.42 -6.10
CA ARG A 243 -11.17 -16.54 -6.95
C ARG A 243 -12.04 -15.42 -7.50
N LEU A 244 -11.43 -14.33 -7.96
CA LEU A 244 -12.13 -13.12 -8.41
C LEU A 244 -13.22 -13.43 -9.45
N TRP A 245 -12.90 -14.28 -10.42
CA TRP A 245 -13.81 -14.70 -11.48
C TRP A 245 -14.90 -15.71 -11.07
N ASP A 246 -14.86 -16.21 -9.83
CA ASP A 246 -15.93 -17.03 -9.24
C ASP A 246 -16.96 -16.16 -8.49
N VAL A 247 -16.71 -14.86 -8.32
CA VAL A 247 -17.55 -13.92 -7.55
C VAL A 247 -18.16 -12.86 -8.47
N LYS A 248 -19.45 -12.55 -8.25
CA LYS A 248 -20.12 -11.42 -8.90
C LYS A 248 -19.86 -10.14 -8.09
N ALA A 249 -19.59 -9.01 -8.76
CA ALA A 249 -19.34 -7.75 -8.06
C ALA A 249 -20.47 -7.34 -7.08
N ALA A 250 -21.74 -7.54 -7.45
CA ALA A 250 -22.89 -7.24 -6.58
C ALA A 250 -22.90 -8.05 -5.26
N ASP A 251 -22.33 -9.26 -5.25
CA ASP A 251 -22.23 -10.10 -4.05
C ASP A 251 -21.14 -9.54 -3.09
N LEU A 252 -20.22 -8.72 -3.58
CA LEU A 252 -19.19 -8.04 -2.77
C LEU A 252 -19.71 -6.77 -2.08
N GLU A 253 -20.72 -6.10 -2.65
CA GLU A 253 -21.27 -4.83 -2.14
C GLU A 253 -22.16 -4.99 -0.90
N THR A 254 -22.82 -6.15 -0.76
CA THR A 254 -23.92 -6.36 0.20
C THR A 254 -23.59 -7.33 1.33
N ARG A 255 -22.39 -7.90 1.33
CA ARG A 255 -21.94 -8.92 2.29
C ARG A 255 -21.29 -8.32 3.55
N PRO A 256 -21.30 -9.03 4.69
CA PRO A 256 -20.48 -8.65 5.83
C PRO A 256 -18.98 -8.82 5.54
N ILE A 257 -18.17 -8.01 6.24
CA ILE A 257 -16.70 -7.98 6.15
C ILE A 257 -16.10 -8.86 7.25
N ALA A 258 -15.12 -9.70 6.92
CA ALA A 258 -14.42 -10.49 7.92
C ALA A 258 -13.54 -9.61 8.81
N VAL A 259 -13.80 -9.63 10.13
CA VAL A 259 -13.10 -8.80 11.13
C VAL A 259 -12.27 -9.63 12.09
N GLY A 260 -11.14 -9.08 12.52
CA GLY A 260 -10.23 -9.66 13.51
C GLY A 260 -9.62 -8.60 14.41
N SER A 261 -8.74 -9.02 15.34
CA SER A 261 -8.10 -8.10 16.30
C SER A 261 -7.21 -7.04 15.64
N HIS A 262 -6.74 -7.28 14.41
CA HIS A 262 -6.00 -6.31 13.60
C HIS A 262 -6.85 -5.12 13.14
N CYS A 263 -8.17 -5.28 13.01
CA CYS A 263 -9.08 -4.20 12.59
C CYS A 263 -9.07 -3.00 13.55
N TYR A 264 -8.68 -3.19 14.82
CA TYR A 264 -8.47 -2.08 15.75
C TYR A 264 -7.36 -1.13 15.30
N GLY A 265 -6.33 -1.59 14.59
CA GLY A 265 -5.32 -0.67 14.06
C GLY A 265 -5.81 0.17 12.88
N CYS A 266 -6.83 -0.28 12.13
CA CYS A 266 -7.47 0.54 11.08
C CYS A 266 -8.49 1.54 11.64
N THR A 267 -9.01 1.29 12.84
CA THR A 267 -10.09 2.06 13.48
C THR A 267 -9.65 2.89 14.69
N ALA A 268 -8.39 2.77 15.11
CA ALA A 268 -7.86 3.52 16.25
C ALA A 268 -7.53 4.98 15.89
N GLY A 269 -7.83 5.91 16.80
CA GLY A 269 -7.48 7.32 16.69
C GLY A 269 -8.19 8.00 15.51
N ALA A 270 -7.42 8.51 14.56
CA ALA A 270 -7.93 9.09 13.31
C ALA A 270 -8.25 8.03 12.23
N GLY A 271 -8.04 6.75 12.52
CA GLY A 271 -8.16 5.66 11.57
C GLY A 271 -6.94 5.55 10.65
N SER A 272 -6.83 4.42 9.96
CA SER A 272 -5.70 4.11 9.08
C SER A 272 -6.15 3.22 7.94
N SER A 273 -5.90 3.64 6.71
CA SER A 273 -6.21 2.91 5.48
C SER A 273 -5.10 3.05 4.45
N CYS A 274 -5.14 2.29 3.36
CA CYS A 274 -4.27 2.50 2.21
C CYS A 274 -4.35 3.93 1.59
N GLY A 275 -5.32 4.78 1.98
CA GLY A 275 -5.44 6.19 1.62
C GLY A 275 -5.03 7.19 2.72
N GLY A 276 -4.43 6.73 3.82
CA GLY A 276 -4.05 7.54 4.98
C GLY A 276 -5.10 7.56 6.10
N SER A 277 -5.08 8.65 6.88
CA SER A 277 -6.08 9.00 7.91
C SER A 277 -7.51 8.95 7.36
N LEU A 278 -8.46 8.56 8.20
CA LEU A 278 -9.89 8.47 7.86
C LEU A 278 -10.71 9.65 8.41
N LEU A 279 -10.07 10.49 9.24
CA LEU A 279 -10.55 11.75 9.79
C LEU A 279 -9.54 12.87 9.50
#